data_AF-A0A969B8V8-F1
#
_entry.id   AF-A0A969B8V8-F1
#
_cell.length_a   1.000
_cell.length_b   1.000
_cell.length_c   1.000
_cell.angle_alpha   90.00
_cell.angle_beta   90.00
_cell.angle_gamma   90.00
#
_symmetry.space_group_name_H-M   'P 1'
#
loop_
_entity.id
_entity.type
_entity.pdbx_description
1 polymer ?
#
loop_
_entity_poly.entity_id
_entity_poly.type
_entity_poly.pdbx_seq_one_letter_code
_entity_poly.pdbx_strand_id
1 'polypeptide(L)'
;MQKRILLSLSQSLTLYLTLSFAFTSALALLLPLSAQTAEAAQPQLKRSVVLDNLSSPWDIAFTPDGVMFFTEKCRGLSVRQPNGKVAFLFGEEGAALPAKDLFCEGQSGITGVTLDPDFNKNRTLYVYMSSNLSKNPRTNRVVRLKVDENFSRVSERKDIITDIDYKNVGNAWGGPGAHSGGRLRFGPDGFLYVPTGDNHNGPLPQDPRRLGGKVLRVNRDGKAAPGNKTPEGGD
;
A
#
# COMPACT_ATOMS: atom_id res chain seq x y z
N MET A 1 14.15 23.69 44.21
CA MET A 1 15.57 23.95 44.54
C MET A 1 16.03 25.20 43.80
N GLN A 2 16.31 26.28 44.54
CA GLN A 2 16.99 27.49 44.06
C GLN A 2 18.49 27.24 43.88
N LYS A 3 19.12 27.92 42.90
CA LYS A 3 20.36 28.75 42.97
C LYS A 3 20.97 28.88 41.55
N ARG A 4 20.94 30.08 40.95
CA ARG A 4 21.99 31.13 40.89
C ARG A 4 23.19 30.75 39.99
N ILE A 5 23.31 31.33 38.78
CA ILE A 5 24.07 32.55 38.38
C ILE A 5 25.60 32.35 38.43
N LEU A 6 26.28 32.59 37.29
CA LEU A 6 27.40 33.55 37.16
C LEU A 6 27.88 33.69 35.69
N LEU A 7 27.81 34.92 35.19
CA LEU A 7 28.49 35.45 34.01
C LEU A 7 29.96 35.74 34.34
N SER A 8 30.85 35.71 33.35
CA SER A 8 32.09 36.49 33.36
C SER A 8 32.52 36.85 31.93
N LEU A 9 32.53 38.15 31.62
CA LEU A 9 33.16 38.77 30.45
C LEU A 9 34.64 39.09 30.74
N SER A 10 35.48 39.09 29.70
CA SER A 10 36.60 40.04 29.56
C SER A 10 36.88 40.23 28.06
N GLN A 11 36.63 41.43 27.50
CA GLN A 11 37.57 42.55 27.25
C GLN A 11 38.61 42.23 26.15
N SER A 12 39.04 43.08 25.22
CA SER A 12 38.77 44.44 24.74
C SER A 12 39.82 44.67 23.62
N LEU A 13 39.54 45.38 22.52
CA LEU A 13 40.44 46.48 22.09
C LEU A 13 39.84 47.36 20.97
N THR A 14 40.01 48.65 21.23
CA THR A 14 39.54 49.87 20.57
C THR A 14 40.51 50.31 19.46
N LEU A 15 40.04 50.97 18.40
CA LEU A 15 40.60 52.27 18.00
C LEU A 15 39.70 53.12 17.07
N TYR A 16 39.65 54.40 17.44
CA TYR A 16 39.07 55.64 16.91
C TYR A 16 39.33 55.90 15.40
N LEU A 17 38.70 56.82 14.65
CA LEU A 17 38.34 58.21 14.96
C LEU A 17 37.56 58.86 13.78
N THR A 18 36.53 59.66 14.11
CA THR A 18 35.98 60.87 13.43
C THR A 18 35.53 60.88 11.95
N LEU A 19 34.30 61.33 11.70
CA LEU A 19 34.03 62.72 11.26
C LEU A 19 32.52 63.06 11.23
N SER A 20 32.19 64.19 11.85
CA SER A 20 31.15 65.20 11.57
C SER A 20 29.70 64.82 11.22
N PHE A 21 28.81 65.33 12.08
CA PHE A 21 27.39 65.54 11.84
C PHE A 21 27.10 66.43 10.63
N ALA A 22 26.22 65.98 9.74
CA ALA A 22 25.30 66.84 9.01
C ALA A 22 23.95 66.12 8.91
N PHE A 23 23.01 66.55 9.75
CA PHE A 23 21.62 66.10 9.75
C PHE A 23 20.93 66.73 8.53
N THR A 24 20.89 66.01 7.40
CA THR A 24 19.91 66.30 6.34
C THR A 24 18.83 65.24 6.42
N SER A 25 17.67 65.61 6.98
CA SER A 25 16.45 64.82 6.90
C SER A 25 16.06 64.63 5.44
N ALA A 26 16.61 63.60 4.80
CA ALA A 26 15.97 62.99 3.65
C ALA A 26 14.80 62.18 4.23
N LEU A 27 13.59 62.72 4.10
CA LEU A 27 12.36 61.97 4.32
C LEU A 27 12.31 60.88 3.23
N ALA A 28 13.01 59.77 3.46
CA ALA A 28 12.91 58.60 2.63
C ALA A 28 11.48 58.10 2.79
N LEU A 29 10.65 58.33 1.77
CA LEU A 29 9.40 57.61 1.61
C LEU A 29 9.74 56.11 1.59
N LEU A 30 9.64 55.48 2.75
CA LEU A 30 9.53 54.04 2.89
C LEU A 30 8.20 53.65 2.24
N LEU A 31 8.20 53.55 0.91
CA LEU A 31 7.16 52.80 0.23
C LEU A 31 7.24 51.39 0.78
N PRO A 32 6.17 50.85 1.40
CA PRO A 32 6.16 49.46 1.76
C PRO A 32 6.28 48.70 0.44
N LEU A 33 7.45 48.10 0.21
CA LEU A 33 7.60 47.10 -0.84
C LEU A 33 6.79 45.90 -0.34
N SER A 34 5.48 45.91 -0.62
CA SER A 34 4.65 44.73 -0.50
C SER A 34 5.23 43.74 -1.48
N ALA A 35 6.12 42.88 -0.99
CA ALA A 35 6.48 41.65 -1.66
C ALA A 35 5.20 40.83 -1.73
N GLN A 36 4.44 41.03 -2.80
CA GLN A 36 3.32 40.19 -3.15
C GLN A 36 3.94 38.83 -3.44
N THR A 37 4.01 37.98 -2.42
CA THR A 37 4.23 36.56 -2.62
C THR A 37 3.08 36.11 -3.51
N ALA A 38 3.34 35.97 -4.81
CA ALA A 38 2.42 35.35 -5.73
C ALA A 38 2.25 33.92 -5.22
N GLU A 39 1.16 33.70 -4.48
CA GLU A 39 0.77 32.38 -4.02
C GLU A 39 0.61 31.54 -5.30
N ALA A 40 1.50 30.56 -5.48
CA ALA A 40 1.47 29.70 -6.65
C ALA A 40 0.07 29.06 -6.70
N ALA A 41 -0.67 29.35 -7.76
CA ALA A 41 -2.04 28.88 -7.89
C ALA A 41 -2.06 27.35 -7.75
N GLN A 42 -2.87 26.86 -6.81
CA GLN A 42 -3.01 25.42 -6.57
C GLN A 42 -3.48 24.73 -7.87
N PRO A 43 -2.97 23.52 -8.19
CA PRO A 43 -3.35 22.82 -9.40
C PRO A 43 -4.86 22.51 -9.40
N GLN A 44 -5.52 22.84 -10.51
CA GLN A 44 -6.94 22.54 -10.69
C GLN A 44 -7.11 21.06 -11.06
N LEU A 45 -7.75 20.29 -10.19
CA LEU A 45 -8.01 18.87 -10.41
C LEU A 45 -9.31 18.69 -11.22
N LYS A 46 -9.24 17.92 -12.30
CA LYS A 46 -10.41 17.41 -13.01
C LYS A 46 -10.66 15.96 -12.61
N ARG A 47 -11.91 15.61 -12.31
CA ARG A 47 -12.33 14.24 -12.02
C ARG A 47 -13.40 13.80 -13.02
N SER A 48 -13.29 12.58 -13.51
CA SER A 48 -14.33 11.90 -14.28
C SER A 48 -14.63 10.53 -13.67
N VAL A 49 -15.83 10.01 -13.91
CA VAL A 49 -16.21 8.66 -13.51
C VAL A 49 -15.76 7.69 -14.61
N VAL A 50 -14.92 6.73 -14.24
CA VAL A 50 -14.42 5.67 -15.17
C VAL A 50 -15.27 4.40 -15.07
N LEU A 51 -15.74 4.09 -13.87
CA LEU A 51 -16.59 2.96 -13.53
C LEU A 51 -17.35 3.30 -12.24
N ASP A 52 -18.63 2.95 -12.17
CA ASP A 52 -19.51 3.14 -11.01
C ASP A 52 -20.17 1.81 -10.59
N ASN A 53 -21.10 1.88 -9.62
CA ASN A 53 -21.82 0.72 -9.09
C ASN A 53 -20.92 -0.41 -8.55
N LEU A 54 -19.78 -0.03 -7.98
CA LEU A 54 -18.85 -0.94 -7.32
C LEU A 54 -19.21 -1.13 -5.84
N SER A 55 -19.09 -2.35 -5.36
CA SER A 55 -19.27 -2.74 -3.96
C SER A 55 -17.93 -2.87 -3.26
N SER A 56 -17.55 -1.87 -2.46
CA SER A 56 -16.29 -1.84 -1.71
C SER A 56 -15.05 -2.14 -2.57
N PRO A 57 -14.77 -1.36 -3.64
CA PRO A 57 -13.56 -1.53 -4.44
C PRO A 57 -12.31 -1.33 -3.57
N TRP A 58 -11.26 -2.12 -3.82
CA TRP A 58 -10.10 -2.19 -2.91
C TRP A 58 -8.75 -1.91 -3.58
N ASP A 59 -8.40 -2.63 -4.65
CA ASP A 59 -7.14 -2.43 -5.38
C ASP A 59 -7.35 -2.51 -6.89
N ILE A 60 -6.44 -1.91 -7.64
CA ILE A 60 -6.45 -1.87 -9.11
C ILE A 60 -5.05 -2.14 -9.68
N ALA A 61 -5.00 -2.77 -10.85
CA ALA A 61 -3.78 -2.98 -11.61
C ALA A 61 -4.04 -2.78 -13.11
N PHE A 62 -3.09 -2.13 -13.79
CA PHE A 62 -3.20 -1.82 -15.22
C PHE A 62 -2.17 -2.56 -16.04
N THR A 63 -2.59 -2.97 -17.23
CA THR A 63 -1.70 -3.27 -18.34
C THR A 63 -1.34 -1.97 -19.08
N PRO A 64 -0.22 -1.94 -19.85
CA PRO A 64 0.15 -0.76 -20.63
C PRO A 64 -0.89 -0.31 -21.67
N ASP A 65 -1.69 -1.24 -22.20
CA ASP A 65 -2.77 -1.00 -23.17
C ASP A 65 -4.10 -0.56 -22.52
N GLY A 66 -4.13 -0.37 -21.19
CA GLY A 66 -5.25 0.23 -20.48
C GLY A 66 -6.33 -0.77 -20.02
N VAL A 67 -6.06 -2.07 -20.07
CA VAL A 67 -6.90 -3.05 -19.37
C VAL A 67 -6.70 -2.89 -17.87
N MET A 68 -7.81 -2.68 -17.16
CA MET A 68 -7.86 -2.42 -15.72
C MET A 68 -8.43 -3.62 -14.98
N PHE A 69 -7.59 -4.28 -14.18
CA PHE A 69 -8.04 -5.25 -13.19
C PHE A 69 -8.39 -4.54 -11.90
N PHE A 70 -9.45 -4.97 -11.23
CA PHE A 70 -9.88 -4.37 -9.97
C PHE A 70 -10.50 -5.42 -9.06
N THR A 71 -10.36 -5.21 -7.75
CA THR A 71 -10.97 -6.06 -6.72
C THR A 71 -12.07 -5.32 -5.99
N GLU A 72 -13.14 -6.04 -5.67
CA GLU A 72 -14.23 -5.63 -4.78
C GLU A 72 -14.21 -6.57 -3.57
N LYS A 73 -14.02 -6.05 -2.36
CA LYS A 73 -13.62 -6.83 -1.16
C LYS A 73 -14.40 -8.14 -0.99
N CYS A 74 -15.73 -8.08 -1.08
CA CYS A 74 -16.59 -9.22 -0.86
C CYS A 74 -16.98 -9.97 -2.14
N ARG A 75 -16.70 -9.39 -3.32
CA ARG A 75 -17.12 -9.98 -4.59
C ARG A 75 -15.98 -10.73 -5.26
N GLY A 76 -14.84 -10.09 -5.49
CA GLY A 76 -13.76 -10.73 -6.23
C GLY A 76 -12.98 -9.81 -7.15
N LEU A 77 -12.30 -10.43 -8.10
CA LEU A 77 -11.52 -9.83 -9.16
C LEU A 77 -12.37 -9.73 -10.43
N SER A 78 -12.41 -8.51 -10.97
CA SER A 78 -13.01 -8.19 -12.26
C SER A 78 -11.97 -7.50 -13.16
N VAL A 79 -12.27 -7.47 -14.45
CA VAL A 79 -11.46 -6.77 -15.45
C VAL A 79 -12.33 -5.85 -16.29
N ARG A 80 -11.85 -4.65 -16.58
CA ARG A 80 -12.44 -3.69 -17.51
C ARG A 80 -11.47 -3.45 -18.66
N GLN A 81 -11.92 -3.72 -19.88
CA GLN A 81 -11.14 -3.45 -21.09
C GLN A 81 -11.30 -1.98 -21.54
N PRO A 82 -10.42 -1.45 -22.42
CA PRO A 82 -10.50 -0.06 -22.90
C PRO A 82 -11.84 0.30 -23.54
N ASN A 83 -12.50 -0.66 -24.19
CA ASN A 83 -13.84 -0.49 -24.77
C ASN A 83 -14.98 -0.41 -23.74
N GLY A 84 -14.68 -0.46 -22.44
CA GLY A 84 -15.66 -0.39 -21.35
C GLY A 84 -16.29 -1.72 -20.96
N LYS A 85 -16.02 -2.82 -21.69
CA LYS A 85 -16.53 -4.15 -21.32
C LYS A 85 -15.92 -4.61 -20.00
N VAL A 86 -16.79 -5.04 -19.08
CA VAL A 86 -16.41 -5.61 -17.78
C VAL A 86 -16.69 -7.11 -17.76
N ALA A 87 -15.78 -7.89 -17.18
CA ALA A 87 -15.97 -9.31 -16.91
C ALA A 87 -15.61 -9.63 -15.46
N PHE A 88 -16.45 -10.46 -14.81
CA PHE A 88 -16.22 -10.93 -13.45
C PHE A 88 -15.43 -12.24 -13.48
N LEU A 89 -14.15 -12.18 -13.12
CA LEU A 89 -13.20 -13.25 -13.41
C LEU A 89 -13.12 -14.30 -12.30
N PHE A 90 -12.95 -13.87 -11.05
CA PHE A 90 -12.67 -14.76 -9.93
C PHE A 90 -13.25 -14.21 -8.63
N GLY A 91 -13.92 -15.03 -7.83
CA GLY A 91 -14.47 -14.56 -6.55
C GLY A 91 -15.70 -15.33 -6.09
N GLU A 92 -16.70 -14.62 -5.59
CA GLU A 92 -17.98 -15.17 -5.16
C GLU A 92 -18.74 -15.89 -6.29
N GLU A 93 -19.88 -16.48 -5.94
CA GLU A 93 -20.76 -17.13 -6.90
C GLU A 93 -21.15 -16.19 -8.05
N GLY A 94 -21.12 -16.70 -9.28
CA GLY A 94 -21.33 -15.92 -10.50
C GLY A 94 -20.05 -15.44 -11.21
N ALA A 95 -18.87 -15.58 -10.58
CA ALA A 95 -17.59 -15.38 -11.27
C ALA A 95 -17.37 -16.43 -12.35
N ALA A 96 -16.56 -16.10 -13.36
CA ALA A 96 -16.11 -17.09 -14.36
C ALA A 96 -15.35 -18.26 -13.72
N LEU A 97 -14.61 -18.00 -12.63
CA LEU A 97 -14.03 -18.99 -11.74
C LEU A 97 -14.45 -18.73 -10.28
N PRO A 98 -15.49 -19.40 -9.77
CA PRO A 98 -15.91 -19.26 -8.38
C PRO A 98 -14.87 -19.81 -7.38
N ALA A 99 -14.61 -19.04 -6.33
CA ALA A 99 -13.74 -19.37 -5.20
C ALA A 99 -14.61 -19.71 -3.98
N LYS A 100 -15.01 -20.98 -3.85
CA LYS A 100 -15.91 -21.43 -2.77
C LYS A 100 -15.38 -21.21 -1.35
N ASP A 101 -14.07 -21.04 -1.22
CA ASP A 101 -13.37 -20.78 0.02
C ASP A 101 -13.20 -19.29 0.34
N LEU A 102 -13.48 -18.40 -0.61
CA LEU A 102 -13.48 -16.95 -0.37
C LEU A 102 -14.54 -16.62 0.68
N PHE A 103 -14.15 -15.78 1.63
CA PHE A 103 -15.08 -15.10 2.52
C PHE A 103 -14.62 -13.66 2.72
N CYS A 104 -15.53 -12.79 3.14
CA CYS A 104 -15.17 -11.45 3.60
C CYS A 104 -15.71 -11.23 5.02
N GLU A 105 -14.91 -10.59 5.86
CA GLU A 105 -15.26 -10.27 7.24
C GLU A 105 -14.35 -9.12 7.70
N GLY A 106 -14.94 -8.09 8.33
CA GLY A 106 -14.18 -6.91 8.74
C GLY A 106 -13.44 -6.25 7.56
N GLN A 107 -12.11 -6.17 7.64
CA GLN A 107 -11.24 -5.62 6.60
C GLN A 107 -10.70 -6.69 5.63
N SER A 108 -11.02 -7.97 5.85
CA SER A 108 -10.61 -9.08 4.99
C SER A 108 -11.62 -9.35 3.88
N GLY A 109 -11.09 -9.89 2.78
CA GLY A 109 -11.79 -10.22 1.54
C GLY A 109 -10.73 -10.39 0.46
N ILE A 110 -11.04 -10.01 -0.77
CA ILE A 110 -10.04 -9.89 -1.84
C ILE A 110 -9.49 -8.45 -1.91
N THR A 111 -8.28 -8.23 -1.39
CA THR A 111 -7.77 -6.88 -1.10
C THR A 111 -6.56 -6.46 -1.93
N GLY A 112 -5.90 -7.39 -2.62
CA GLY A 112 -4.74 -7.09 -3.45
C GLY A 112 -4.86 -7.66 -4.84
N VAL A 113 -4.37 -6.92 -5.83
CA VAL A 113 -4.15 -7.42 -7.19
C VAL A 113 -2.85 -6.86 -7.75
N THR A 114 -2.05 -7.72 -8.37
CA THR A 114 -0.89 -7.27 -9.16
C THR A 114 -0.67 -8.18 -10.36
N LEU A 115 -0.13 -7.63 -11.43
CA LEU A 115 0.21 -8.37 -12.63
C LEU A 115 1.65 -8.88 -12.52
N ASP A 116 1.92 -10.03 -13.10
CA ASP A 116 3.31 -10.45 -13.31
C ASP A 116 4.03 -9.42 -14.20
N PRO A 117 5.32 -9.10 -13.96
CA PRO A 117 6.07 -8.18 -14.83
C PRO A 117 6.10 -8.63 -16.30
N ASP A 118 5.99 -9.94 -16.55
CA ASP A 118 5.90 -10.55 -17.89
C ASP A 118 4.44 -10.83 -18.31
N PHE A 119 3.44 -10.11 -17.79
CA PHE A 119 2.02 -10.34 -18.06
C PHE A 119 1.68 -10.46 -19.55
N ASN A 120 2.32 -9.64 -20.41
CA ASN A 120 2.09 -9.67 -21.85
C ASN A 120 2.50 -11.00 -22.51
N LYS A 121 3.34 -11.80 -21.85
CA LYS A 121 3.79 -13.11 -22.31
C LYS A 121 3.08 -14.25 -21.59
N ASN A 122 2.92 -14.15 -20.26
CA ASN A 122 2.46 -15.26 -19.42
C ASN A 122 0.99 -15.13 -18.95
N ARG A 123 0.38 -13.95 -19.11
CA ARG A 123 -0.99 -13.62 -18.71
C ARG A 123 -1.28 -13.90 -17.23
N THR A 124 -0.26 -13.84 -16.37
CA THR A 124 -0.35 -14.25 -14.97
C THR A 124 -0.57 -13.06 -14.05
N LEU A 125 -1.50 -13.17 -13.10
CA LEU A 125 -1.71 -12.19 -12.05
C LEU A 125 -1.81 -12.87 -10.68
N TYR A 126 -1.73 -12.06 -9.63
CA TYR A 126 -1.75 -12.51 -8.25
C TYR A 126 -2.81 -11.71 -7.49
N VAL A 127 -3.58 -12.39 -6.65
CA VAL A 127 -4.57 -11.78 -5.76
C VAL A 127 -4.31 -12.16 -4.31
N TYR A 128 -4.54 -11.22 -3.40
CA TYR A 128 -4.53 -11.48 -1.96
C TYR A 128 -5.97 -11.66 -1.49
N MET A 129 -6.27 -12.80 -0.86
CA MET A 129 -7.64 -13.10 -0.42
C MET A 129 -7.70 -13.83 0.92
N SER A 130 -8.75 -13.58 1.70
CA SER A 130 -9.12 -14.43 2.83
C SER A 130 -9.76 -15.74 2.36
N SER A 131 -9.36 -16.86 2.98
CA SER A 131 -9.76 -18.22 2.59
C SER A 131 -10.12 -19.10 3.79
N ASN A 132 -11.20 -19.86 3.65
CA ASN A 132 -11.65 -20.89 4.59
C ASN A 132 -11.12 -22.30 4.26
N LEU A 133 -10.15 -22.43 3.34
CA LEU A 133 -9.53 -23.73 3.05
C LEU A 133 -8.81 -24.29 4.29
N SER A 134 -8.09 -23.41 5.01
CA SER A 134 -7.66 -23.70 6.38
C SER A 134 -8.83 -23.38 7.30
N LYS A 135 -9.42 -24.38 7.97
CA LYS A 135 -10.66 -24.15 8.75
C LYS A 135 -10.39 -23.60 10.15
N ASN A 136 -9.27 -24.00 10.77
CA ASN A 136 -8.86 -23.58 12.11
C ASN A 136 -7.33 -23.58 12.22
N PRO A 137 -6.66 -22.41 12.16
CA PRO A 137 -7.22 -21.08 11.87
C PRO A 137 -7.59 -20.89 10.38
N ARG A 138 -8.53 -19.98 10.10
CA ARG A 138 -8.67 -19.36 8.76
C ARG A 138 -7.41 -18.58 8.43
N THR A 139 -7.12 -18.41 7.14
CA THR A 139 -5.90 -17.73 6.66
C THR A 139 -6.19 -16.74 5.54
N ASN A 140 -5.31 -15.76 5.38
CA ASN A 140 -5.15 -15.04 4.14
C ASN A 140 -4.19 -15.81 3.21
N ARG A 141 -4.35 -15.62 1.90
CA ARG A 141 -3.60 -16.35 0.88
C ARG A 141 -3.21 -15.43 -0.26
N VAL A 142 -2.09 -15.75 -0.90
CA VAL A 142 -1.76 -15.22 -2.23
C VAL A 142 -2.06 -16.27 -3.27
N VAL A 143 -2.93 -15.93 -4.22
CA VAL A 143 -3.41 -16.83 -5.25
C VAL A 143 -2.92 -16.32 -6.61
N ARG A 144 -2.25 -17.18 -7.36
CA ARG A 144 -1.84 -16.95 -8.74
C ARG A 144 -2.92 -17.47 -9.68
N LEU A 145 -3.23 -16.68 -10.70
CA LEU A 145 -4.24 -16.96 -11.72
C LEU A 145 -3.67 -16.64 -13.10
N LYS A 146 -4.19 -17.31 -14.13
CA LYS A 146 -3.87 -17.01 -15.53
C LYS A 146 -5.10 -16.51 -16.25
N VAL A 147 -4.97 -15.38 -16.95
CA VAL A 147 -6.05 -14.74 -17.69
C VAL A 147 -6.08 -15.26 -19.13
N ASP A 148 -7.27 -15.55 -19.66
CA ASP A 148 -7.44 -15.91 -21.07
C ASP A 148 -7.15 -14.70 -22.00
N GLU A 149 -6.98 -14.95 -23.30
CA GLU A 149 -6.65 -13.90 -24.28
C GLU A 149 -7.72 -12.80 -24.37
N ASN A 150 -8.98 -13.17 -24.17
CA ASN A 150 -10.13 -12.28 -24.34
C ASN A 150 -10.58 -11.56 -23.05
N PHE A 151 -9.82 -11.71 -21.95
CA PHE A 151 -10.13 -11.13 -20.64
C PHE A 151 -11.55 -11.49 -20.15
N SER A 152 -11.97 -12.73 -20.38
CA SER A 152 -13.29 -13.24 -20.05
C SER A 152 -13.27 -14.31 -18.96
N ARG A 153 -12.13 -14.97 -18.74
CA ARG A 153 -11.97 -16.05 -17.77
C ARG A 153 -10.58 -16.03 -17.14
N VAL A 154 -10.47 -16.69 -16.01
CA VAL A 154 -9.18 -17.10 -15.45
C VAL A 154 -9.13 -18.61 -15.23
N SER A 155 -7.93 -19.15 -15.22
CA SER A 155 -7.63 -20.57 -15.00
C SER A 155 -6.36 -20.73 -14.15
N GLU A 156 -5.91 -21.98 -13.98
CA GLU A 156 -4.63 -22.32 -13.35
C GLU A 156 -4.45 -21.74 -11.94
N ARG A 157 -5.54 -21.70 -11.14
CA ARG A 157 -5.48 -21.28 -9.73
C ARG A 157 -4.38 -22.04 -8.99
N LYS A 158 -3.43 -21.31 -8.43
CA LYS A 158 -2.40 -21.84 -7.54
C LYS A 158 -2.26 -20.93 -6.32
N ASP A 159 -2.55 -21.47 -5.14
CA ASP A 159 -2.30 -20.77 -3.88
C ASP A 159 -0.79 -20.87 -3.57
N ILE A 160 -0.06 -19.76 -3.69
CA ILE A 160 1.41 -19.72 -3.59
C ILE A 160 1.91 -19.39 -2.18
N ILE A 161 1.08 -18.74 -1.37
CA ILE A 161 1.28 -18.56 0.07
C ILE A 161 -0.06 -18.83 0.74
N THR A 162 -0.10 -19.76 1.70
CA THR A 162 -1.36 -20.38 2.18
C THR A 162 -1.68 -20.11 3.65
N ASP A 163 -0.71 -19.60 4.39
CA ASP A 163 -0.65 -19.56 5.85
C ASP A 163 -0.41 -18.15 6.40
N ILE A 164 -0.79 -17.11 5.64
CA ILE A 164 -0.76 -15.74 6.15
C ILE A 164 -1.84 -15.61 7.22
N ASP A 165 -1.43 -15.14 8.40
CA ASP A 165 -2.32 -15.04 9.54
C ASP A 165 -3.57 -14.18 9.26
N TYR A 166 -4.73 -14.71 9.60
CA TYR A 166 -6.00 -13.98 9.64
C TYR A 166 -6.43 -13.78 11.10
N LYS A 167 -7.01 -12.61 11.41
CA LYS A 167 -7.59 -12.33 12.72
C LYS A 167 -8.89 -13.12 12.90
N ASN A 168 -8.77 -14.31 13.47
CA ASN A 168 -9.90 -15.24 13.65
C ASN A 168 -10.89 -14.81 14.74
N VAL A 169 -10.41 -14.13 15.79
CA VAL A 169 -11.19 -13.71 16.95
C VAL A 169 -11.02 -12.21 17.20
N GLY A 170 -12.08 -11.57 17.68
CA GLY A 170 -12.03 -10.19 18.12
C GLY A 170 -11.26 -10.01 19.43
N ASN A 171 -10.79 -8.79 19.68
CA ASN A 171 -10.23 -8.34 20.94
C ASN A 171 -10.67 -6.89 21.20
N ALA A 172 -10.17 -6.26 22.28
CA ALA A 172 -10.50 -4.87 22.63
C ALA A 172 -10.22 -3.84 21.52
N TRP A 173 -9.36 -4.19 20.55
CA TRP A 173 -8.91 -3.29 19.48
C TRP A 173 -9.62 -3.53 18.13
N GLY A 174 -10.47 -4.56 18.03
CA GLY A 174 -11.32 -4.76 16.86
C GLY A 174 -11.84 -6.18 16.69
N GLY A 175 -12.79 -6.36 15.77
CA GLY A 175 -13.37 -7.67 15.43
C GLY A 175 -12.48 -8.54 14.55
N PRO A 176 -12.96 -9.75 14.18
CA PRO A 176 -12.31 -10.60 13.19
C PRO A 176 -12.05 -9.88 11.85
N GLY A 177 -11.00 -10.32 11.15
CA GLY A 177 -10.61 -9.77 9.86
C GLY A 177 -10.08 -8.33 9.89
N ALA A 178 -9.79 -7.76 11.05
CA ALA A 178 -9.08 -6.48 11.15
C ALA A 178 -7.56 -6.67 10.99
N HIS A 179 -6.89 -5.67 10.42
CA HIS A 179 -5.45 -5.59 10.19
C HIS A 179 -4.92 -6.77 9.38
N SER A 180 -5.45 -6.93 8.17
CA SER A 180 -5.13 -8.06 7.27
C SER A 180 -3.99 -7.78 6.30
N GLY A 181 -3.66 -6.50 6.05
CA GLY A 181 -2.71 -6.12 5.01
C GLY A 181 -3.25 -6.44 3.60
N GLY A 182 -2.40 -6.96 2.74
CA GLY A 182 -2.82 -7.58 1.47
C GLY A 182 -2.49 -6.81 0.20
N ARG A 183 -1.68 -5.75 0.27
CA ARG A 183 -1.13 -5.14 -0.95
C ARG A 183 -0.20 -6.14 -1.65
N LEU A 184 -0.19 -6.16 -2.97
CA LEU A 184 0.74 -6.98 -3.76
C LEU A 184 1.45 -6.10 -4.76
N ARG A 185 2.78 -6.15 -4.83
CA ARG A 185 3.56 -5.46 -5.88
C ARG A 185 4.83 -6.21 -6.18
N PHE A 186 5.20 -6.29 -7.46
CA PHE A 186 6.55 -6.69 -7.84
C PHE A 186 7.51 -5.51 -7.64
N GLY A 187 8.66 -5.79 -7.04
CA GLY A 187 9.75 -4.83 -6.91
C GLY A 187 10.58 -4.73 -8.20
N PRO A 188 11.47 -3.73 -8.29
CA PRO A 188 12.40 -3.58 -9.42
C PRO A 188 13.41 -4.73 -9.53
N ASP A 189 13.55 -5.52 -8.47
CA ASP A 189 14.38 -6.73 -8.40
C ASP A 189 13.67 -8.00 -8.92
N GLY A 190 12.42 -7.87 -9.38
CA GLY A 190 11.65 -8.96 -10.00
C GLY A 190 10.97 -9.91 -9.01
N PHE A 191 10.97 -9.61 -7.71
CA PHE A 191 10.30 -10.40 -6.69
C PHE A 191 8.97 -9.79 -6.26
N LEU A 192 8.05 -10.64 -5.81
CA LEU A 192 6.75 -10.25 -5.28
C LEU A 192 6.88 -9.86 -3.81
N TYR A 193 6.42 -8.65 -3.48
CA TYR A 193 6.32 -8.15 -2.13
C TYR A 193 4.89 -8.26 -1.61
N VAL A 194 4.75 -8.81 -0.41
CA VAL A 194 3.45 -9.10 0.24
C VAL A 194 3.45 -8.53 1.66
N PRO A 195 3.00 -7.30 1.88
CA PRO A 195 2.76 -6.76 3.22
C PRO A 195 1.55 -7.43 3.86
N THR A 196 1.76 -8.06 5.01
CA THR A 196 0.76 -8.76 5.80
C THR A 196 0.45 -7.94 7.06
N GLY A 197 -0.79 -8.02 7.54
CA GLY A 197 -1.19 -7.23 8.70
C GLY A 197 -0.89 -7.92 10.04
N ASP A 198 -0.81 -7.12 11.10
CA ASP A 198 -0.48 -7.56 12.45
C ASP A 198 -1.67 -8.14 13.24
N ASN A 199 -2.87 -8.15 12.65
CA ASN A 199 -4.11 -8.62 13.29
C ASN A 199 -4.44 -7.96 14.64
N HIS A 200 -3.97 -6.73 14.90
CA HIS A 200 -4.00 -6.09 16.22
C HIS A 200 -3.39 -6.98 17.33
N ASN A 201 -2.31 -7.68 17.00
CA ASN A 201 -1.61 -8.60 17.89
C ASN A 201 -0.12 -8.23 17.90
N GLY A 202 0.31 -7.46 18.91
CA GLY A 202 1.71 -6.98 19.03
C GLY A 202 2.77 -8.10 18.97
N PRO A 203 2.56 -9.26 19.61
CA PRO A 203 3.43 -10.42 19.45
C PRO A 203 3.55 -11.01 18.03
N LEU A 204 2.52 -10.88 17.17
CA LEU A 204 2.51 -11.53 15.85
C LEU A 204 3.64 -11.05 14.93
N PRO A 205 3.88 -9.73 14.74
CA PRO A 205 5.05 -9.24 14.02
C PRO A 205 6.40 -9.73 14.57
N GLN A 206 6.48 -10.11 15.86
CA GLN A 206 7.73 -10.51 16.50
C GLN A 206 8.02 -12.02 16.39
N ASP A 207 7.03 -12.86 16.10
CA ASP A 207 7.25 -14.30 15.88
C ASP A 207 7.81 -14.53 14.46
N PRO A 208 9.06 -15.04 14.32
CA PRO A 208 9.68 -15.27 13.01
C PRO A 208 9.07 -16.48 12.28
N ARG A 209 8.31 -17.34 12.97
CA ARG A 209 7.63 -18.51 12.38
C ARG A 209 6.24 -18.19 11.84
N ARG A 210 5.81 -16.93 11.92
CA ARG A 210 4.48 -16.49 11.50
C ARG A 210 4.60 -15.37 10.48
N LEU A 211 3.70 -15.42 9.50
CA LEU A 211 3.75 -14.52 8.36
C LEU A 211 3.03 -13.19 8.61
N GLY A 212 2.27 -13.04 9.69
CA GLY A 212 1.58 -11.79 10.04
C GLY A 212 2.51 -10.64 10.47
N GLY A 213 2.14 -9.42 10.07
CA GLY A 213 2.83 -8.18 10.42
C GLY A 213 4.20 -8.01 9.75
N LYS A 214 4.38 -8.57 8.56
CA LYS A 214 5.67 -8.60 7.82
C LYS A 214 5.53 -7.99 6.43
N VAL A 215 6.67 -7.75 5.80
CA VAL A 215 6.75 -7.57 4.34
C VAL A 215 7.47 -8.79 3.79
N LEU A 216 6.72 -9.74 3.23
CA LEU A 216 7.30 -10.93 2.62
C LEU A 216 7.89 -10.56 1.26
N ARG A 217 9.02 -11.17 0.91
CA ARG A 217 9.66 -11.02 -0.40
C ARG A 217 9.88 -12.41 -0.99
N VAL A 218 9.11 -12.74 -2.02
CA VAL A 218 9.00 -14.09 -2.57
C VAL A 218 9.13 -14.10 -4.09
N ASN A 219 9.45 -15.25 -4.66
CA ASN A 219 9.38 -15.46 -6.10
C ASN A 219 7.93 -15.73 -6.58
N ARG A 220 7.77 -15.97 -7.88
CA ARG A 220 6.48 -16.23 -8.55
C ARG A 220 5.74 -17.49 -8.07
N ASP A 221 6.43 -18.37 -7.36
CA ASP A 221 5.88 -19.58 -6.75
C ASP A 221 5.73 -19.47 -5.22
N GLY A 222 5.91 -18.27 -4.66
CA GLY A 222 5.74 -18.00 -3.23
C GLY A 222 6.91 -18.45 -2.36
N LYS A 223 8.03 -18.90 -2.95
CA LYS A 223 9.23 -19.26 -2.20
C LYS A 223 10.03 -18.02 -1.82
N ALA A 224 10.72 -18.09 -0.68
CA ALA A 224 11.62 -17.03 -0.22
C ALA A 224 12.57 -16.61 -1.35
N ALA A 225 12.63 -15.29 -1.59
CA ALA A 225 13.55 -14.74 -2.57
C ALA A 225 15.00 -14.85 -2.07
N PRO A 226 15.99 -15.11 -2.95
CA PRO A 226 17.40 -15.08 -2.58
C PRO A 226 17.79 -13.75 -1.92
N GLY A 227 18.62 -13.83 -0.87
CA GLY A 227 19.10 -12.66 -0.15
C GLY A 227 18.15 -12.10 0.91
N ASN A 228 17.04 -12.78 1.21
CA ASN A 228 16.28 -12.49 2.43
C ASN A 228 17.17 -12.70 3.67
N LYS A 229 17.20 -11.72 4.57
CA LYS A 229 17.97 -11.74 5.82
C LYS A 229 17.04 -12.02 7.00
N THR A 230 16.40 -13.19 7.01
CA THR A 230 15.47 -13.59 8.06
C THR A 230 16.22 -13.81 9.39
N PRO A 231 15.67 -13.38 10.53
CA PRO A 231 16.22 -13.74 11.85
C PRO A 231 16.25 -15.26 12.06
N GLU A 232 17.11 -15.72 12.97
CA GLU A 232 17.19 -17.14 13.32
C GLU A 232 15.80 -17.70 13.72
N GLY A 233 15.45 -18.85 13.17
CA GLY A 233 14.15 -19.49 13.39
C GLY A 233 13.01 -18.98 12.50
N GLY A 234 13.27 -18.05 11.56
CA GLY A 234 12.35 -17.66 10.50
C GLY A 234 12.60 -18.40 9.19
N ASP A 235 11.54 -18.55 8.39
CA ASP A 235 11.58 -19.04 6.99
C ASP A 235 11.89 -17.89 6.01
#